data_AF-A0A6P7GWS2-F1
#
_entry.id   AF-A0A6P7GWS2-F1
#
_cell.length_a   1.000
_cell.length_b   1.000
_cell.length_c   1.000
_cell.angle_alpha   90.00
_cell.angle_beta   90.00
_cell.angle_gamma   90.00
#
_symmetry.space_group_name_H-M   'P 1'
#
loop_
_entity.id
_entity.type
_entity.pdbx_description
1 polymer ?
#
loop_
_entity_poly.entity_id
_entity_poly.type
_entity_poly.pdbx_seq_one_letter_code
_entity_poly.pdbx_strand_id
1 'polypeptide(L)'
;MILLIAILIPLIIYIYVKKRQRYQDIWQYVDVIPGPKSYPVLGTTYELHTQASLFTRDRIRAKEFFPIYKEWSLGVPVVNIIHPDDIELVTTNPKSITKSFIYHFLHPWLGNGILTSTGSPWHKRRKILTPAFHMDILHQFVEVFNKETTFLVERLKKVCNAPYLNLSEHITDYTLFSVAETSLGISLREDKSCASYKKALYDFGADFAYWLIRPWLYVPIIYKYSSLCEKNTKSIEVMHNFSKNVITERKKTFKLEDTPTYSKTKYRALLDVLLTTQHNGNPITVDEIREELDTFIFEVSTATGSSFRTTYSIKHWLKIKQIYSGYLYTVQN
;
A
#
# COMPACT_ATOMS: atom_id res chain seq x y z
N MET A 1 -28.25 -32.15 -1.84
CA MET A 1 -28.52 -30.74 -1.52
C MET A 1 -29.00 -30.56 -0.08
N ILE A 2 -30.05 -31.26 0.36
CA ILE A 2 -30.60 -31.14 1.74
C ILE A 2 -29.57 -31.54 2.82
N LEU A 3 -28.84 -32.65 2.63
CA LEU A 3 -27.79 -33.09 3.57
C LEU A 3 -26.61 -32.10 3.68
N LEU A 4 -26.25 -31.44 2.58
CA LEU A 4 -25.22 -30.39 2.58
C LEU A 4 -25.69 -29.17 3.38
N ILE A 5 -26.94 -28.74 3.19
CA ILE A 5 -27.53 -27.62 3.94
C ILE A 5 -27.62 -27.96 5.43
N ALA A 6 -28.00 -29.19 5.76
CA ALA A 6 -28.11 -29.68 7.14
C ALA A 6 -26.76 -29.69 7.89
N ILE A 7 -25.63 -29.80 7.19
CA ILE A 7 -24.28 -29.73 7.78
C ILE A 7 -23.74 -28.28 7.77
N LEU A 8 -23.99 -27.52 6.70
CA LEU A 8 -23.47 -26.17 6.54
C LEU A 8 -24.11 -25.16 7.50
N ILE A 9 -25.41 -25.26 7.78
CA ILE A 9 -26.09 -24.32 8.68
C ILE A 9 -25.55 -24.43 10.12
N PRO A 10 -25.47 -25.62 10.76
CA PRO A 10 -24.86 -25.75 12.08
C PRO A 10 -23.41 -25.31 12.11
N LEU A 11 -22.64 -25.58 11.05
CA LEU A 11 -21.25 -25.14 10.94
C LEU A 11 -21.14 -23.61 10.89
N ILE A 12 -21.99 -22.94 10.10
CA ILE A 12 -22.03 -21.46 10.04
C ILE A 12 -22.44 -20.88 11.39
N ILE A 13 -23.44 -21.47 12.05
CA ILE A 13 -23.86 -21.06 13.40
C ILE A 13 -22.72 -21.25 14.41
N TYR A 14 -22.04 -22.40 14.38
CA TYR A 14 -20.89 -22.68 15.25
C TYR A 14 -19.76 -21.66 15.03
N ILE A 15 -19.41 -21.36 13.78
CA ILE A 15 -18.39 -20.36 13.44
C ILE A 15 -18.82 -18.98 13.93
N TYR A 16 -20.08 -18.60 13.73
CA TYR A 16 -20.63 -17.33 14.20
C TYR A 16 -20.57 -17.22 15.72
N VAL A 17 -21.01 -18.24 16.45
CA VAL A 17 -20.98 -18.29 17.93
C VAL A 17 -19.54 -18.22 18.44
N LYS A 18 -18.62 -18.99 17.85
CA LYS A 18 -17.20 -18.98 18.25
C LYS A 18 -16.55 -17.61 18.02
N LYS A 19 -16.85 -16.96 16.90
CA LYS A 19 -16.38 -15.58 16.64
C LYS A 19 -16.99 -14.58 17.62
N ARG A 20 -18.29 -14.71 17.90
CA ARG A 20 -18.98 -13.88 18.88
C ARG A 20 -18.35 -14.01 20.28
N GLN A 21 -18.05 -15.23 20.71
CA GLN A 21 -17.34 -15.50 21.96
C GLN A 21 -15.93 -14.90 21.97
N ARG A 22 -15.16 -15.05 20.88
CA ARG A 22 -13.81 -14.49 20.75
C ARG A 22 -13.77 -12.97 20.96
N TYR A 23 -14.81 -12.26 20.55
CA TYR A 23 -14.87 -10.81 20.67
C TYR A 23 -15.73 -10.35 21.86
N GLN A 24 -16.31 -11.24 22.68
CA GLN A 24 -17.32 -10.88 23.68
C GLN A 24 -16.90 -9.71 24.58
N ASP A 25 -15.61 -9.65 24.96
CA ASP A 25 -15.08 -8.67 25.90
C ASP A 25 -15.10 -7.24 25.32
N ILE A 26 -15.12 -7.11 23.98
CA ILE A 26 -15.22 -5.83 23.29
C ILE A 26 -16.65 -5.46 22.87
N TRP A 27 -17.61 -6.40 22.93
CA TRP A 27 -18.97 -6.16 22.44
C TRP A 27 -19.67 -5.06 23.22
N GLN A 28 -19.53 -5.04 24.55
CA GLN A 28 -20.14 -3.99 25.37
C GLN A 28 -19.71 -2.57 24.95
N TYR A 29 -18.47 -2.41 24.45
CA TYR A 29 -17.96 -1.13 23.96
C TYR A 29 -18.38 -0.85 22.52
N VAL A 30 -18.47 -1.88 21.68
CA VAL A 30 -18.91 -1.72 20.28
C VAL A 30 -20.43 -1.51 20.20
N ASP A 31 -21.21 -2.13 21.09
CA ASP A 31 -22.67 -2.12 21.01
C ASP A 31 -23.28 -0.73 21.27
N VAL A 32 -22.59 0.10 22.06
CA VAL A 32 -22.98 1.50 22.28
C VAL A 32 -22.68 2.43 21.10
N ILE A 33 -21.78 2.04 20.19
CA ILE A 33 -21.43 2.84 19.00
C ILE A 33 -22.59 2.76 17.99
N PRO A 34 -23.06 3.90 17.43
CA PRO A 34 -24.12 3.89 16.43
C PRO A 34 -23.65 3.26 15.12
N GLY A 35 -24.57 2.84 14.27
CA GLY A 35 -24.23 2.30 12.96
C GLY A 35 -25.45 1.74 12.22
N PRO A 36 -25.27 1.39 10.94
CA PRO A 36 -26.33 0.82 10.12
C PRO A 36 -26.79 -0.53 10.66
N LYS A 37 -28.00 -0.93 10.29
CA LYS A 37 -28.56 -2.24 10.64
C LYS A 37 -27.65 -3.36 10.12
N SER A 38 -27.19 -4.21 11.02
CA SER A 38 -26.35 -5.37 10.69
C SER A 38 -27.14 -6.67 10.73
N TYR A 39 -26.95 -7.54 9.74
CA TYR A 39 -27.54 -8.87 9.73
C TYR A 39 -26.60 -9.92 10.32
N PRO A 40 -27.10 -11.02 10.91
CA PRO A 40 -26.26 -12.13 11.36
C PRO A 40 -25.37 -12.65 10.24
N VAL A 41 -24.12 -12.98 10.57
CA VAL A 41 -23.07 -13.44 9.64
C VAL A 41 -22.65 -12.38 8.61
N LEU A 42 -23.52 -11.91 7.72
CA LEU A 42 -23.16 -10.95 6.66
C LEU A 42 -22.84 -9.54 7.18
N GLY A 43 -23.37 -9.17 8.34
CA GLY A 43 -23.18 -7.83 8.91
C GLY A 43 -23.73 -6.75 7.98
N THR A 44 -22.86 -5.81 7.58
CA THR A 44 -23.19 -4.64 6.76
C THR A 44 -22.61 -4.72 5.34
N THR A 45 -22.11 -5.90 4.93
CA THR A 45 -21.40 -6.08 3.65
C THR A 45 -22.33 -6.38 2.48
N TYR A 46 -23.64 -6.53 2.70
CA TYR A 46 -24.62 -6.88 1.67
C TYR A 46 -24.79 -5.79 0.59
N GLU A 47 -24.41 -4.54 0.88
CA GLU A 47 -24.48 -3.39 -0.03
C GLU A 47 -23.22 -3.25 -0.91
N LEU A 48 -22.21 -4.10 -0.67
CA LEU A 48 -20.93 -4.02 -1.37
C LEU A 48 -20.95 -4.86 -2.65
N HIS A 49 -21.13 -4.20 -3.79
CA HIS A 49 -21.11 -4.85 -5.11
C HIS A 49 -19.87 -4.47 -5.92
N THR A 50 -19.36 -3.26 -5.73
CA THR A 50 -18.21 -2.71 -6.45
C THR A 50 -17.27 -1.97 -5.51
N GLN A 51 -16.03 -1.71 -5.96
CA GLN A 51 -15.07 -0.91 -5.20
C GLN A 51 -15.61 0.51 -4.96
N ALA A 52 -16.27 1.10 -5.96
CA ALA A 52 -16.92 2.41 -5.83
C ALA A 52 -18.04 2.41 -4.79
N SER A 53 -18.79 1.31 -4.66
CA SER A 53 -19.85 1.20 -3.66
C SER A 53 -19.31 1.27 -2.23
N LEU A 54 -18.11 0.73 -1.97
CA LEU A 54 -17.44 0.84 -0.67
C LEU A 54 -17.21 2.31 -0.31
N PHE A 55 -16.54 3.07 -1.18
CA PHE A 55 -16.23 4.48 -0.93
C PHE A 55 -17.48 5.35 -0.78
N THR A 56 -18.50 5.14 -1.63
CA THR A 56 -19.75 5.91 -1.58
C THR A 56 -20.51 5.62 -0.29
N ARG A 57 -20.64 4.34 0.08
CA ARG A 57 -21.28 3.89 1.32
C ARG A 57 -20.60 4.49 2.55
N ASP A 58 -19.28 4.41 2.62
CA ASP A 58 -18.52 4.90 3.77
C ASP A 58 -18.65 6.42 3.92
N ARG A 59 -18.68 7.17 2.80
CA ARG A 59 -18.94 8.62 2.81
C ARG A 59 -20.35 8.97 3.29
N ILE A 60 -21.37 8.20 2.92
CA ILE A 60 -22.75 8.41 3.36
C ILE A 60 -22.85 8.14 4.87
N ARG A 61 -22.36 6.99 5.31
CA ARG A 61 -22.37 6.58 6.74
C ARG A 61 -21.56 7.54 7.60
N ALA A 62 -20.42 8.04 7.11
CA ALA A 62 -19.63 9.01 7.85
C ALA A 62 -20.37 10.35 8.07
N LYS A 63 -21.26 10.75 7.16
CA LYS A 63 -22.11 11.94 7.36
C LYS A 63 -23.28 11.65 8.29
N GLU A 64 -23.89 10.47 8.15
CA GLU A 64 -25.07 10.08 8.92
C GLU A 64 -24.75 9.83 10.40
N PHE A 65 -23.62 9.19 10.68
CA PHE A 65 -23.25 8.71 12.01
C PHE A 65 -22.02 9.43 12.59
N PHE A 66 -21.71 10.64 12.12
CA PHE A 66 -20.66 11.46 12.75
C PHE A 66 -20.94 11.58 14.26
N PRO A 67 -19.94 11.44 15.16
CA PRO A 67 -18.48 11.39 14.92
C PRO A 67 -17.85 10.01 14.70
N ILE A 68 -18.57 8.93 14.99
CA ILE A 68 -18.04 7.56 15.05
C ILE A 68 -19.14 6.57 14.72
N TYR A 69 -18.82 5.52 13.96
CA TYR A 69 -19.80 4.47 13.68
C TYR A 69 -19.18 3.09 13.56
N LYS A 70 -19.99 2.06 13.82
CA LYS A 70 -19.59 0.67 13.67
C LYS A 70 -20.15 0.03 12.41
N GLU A 71 -19.41 -0.95 11.93
CA GLU A 71 -19.83 -1.88 10.90
C GLU A 71 -19.50 -3.31 11.33
N TRP A 72 -20.15 -4.28 10.70
CA TRP A 72 -19.89 -5.70 10.95
C TRP A 72 -19.57 -6.41 9.66
N SER A 73 -18.55 -7.25 9.68
CA SER A 73 -18.18 -8.13 8.56
C SER A 73 -17.83 -9.52 9.08
N LEU A 74 -18.64 -10.54 8.78
CA LEU A 74 -18.46 -11.92 9.27
C LEU A 74 -18.20 -12.02 10.79
N GLY A 75 -18.97 -11.29 11.58
CA GLY A 75 -18.85 -11.26 13.04
C GLY A 75 -17.59 -10.57 13.57
N VAL A 76 -16.89 -9.81 12.72
CA VAL A 76 -15.80 -8.91 13.11
C VAL A 76 -16.34 -7.48 13.11
N PRO A 77 -16.24 -6.75 14.23
CA PRO A 77 -16.61 -5.35 14.27
C PRO A 77 -15.51 -4.49 13.63
N VAL A 78 -15.92 -3.48 12.87
CA VAL A 78 -15.06 -2.43 12.34
C VAL A 78 -15.59 -1.10 12.86
N VAL A 79 -14.76 -0.38 13.60
CA VAL A 79 -15.11 0.95 14.12
C VAL A 79 -14.45 2.00 13.24
N ASN A 80 -15.27 2.86 12.66
CA ASN A 80 -14.85 3.95 11.79
C ASN A 80 -14.89 5.25 12.58
N ILE A 81 -13.72 5.86 12.74
CA ILE A 81 -13.50 7.07 13.52
C ILE A 81 -13.35 8.24 12.56
N ILE A 82 -14.11 9.32 12.78
CA ILE A 82 -14.19 10.46 11.85
C ILE A 82 -13.77 11.75 12.54
N HIS A 83 -14.05 11.90 13.84
CA HIS A 83 -13.69 13.10 14.59
C HIS A 83 -12.17 13.19 14.78
N PRO A 84 -11.55 14.35 14.55
CA PRO A 84 -10.09 14.52 14.67
C PRO A 84 -9.54 14.11 16.03
N ASP A 85 -10.20 14.51 17.13
CA ASP A 85 -9.74 14.19 18.50
C ASP A 85 -9.68 12.68 18.76
N ASP A 86 -10.67 11.92 18.26
CA ASP A 86 -10.69 10.46 18.39
C ASP A 86 -9.62 9.80 17.50
N ILE A 87 -9.38 10.35 16.30
CA ILE A 87 -8.31 9.90 15.40
C ILE A 87 -6.95 10.13 16.07
N GLU A 88 -6.72 11.30 16.67
CA GLU A 88 -5.49 11.62 17.39
C GLU A 88 -5.29 10.64 18.54
N LEU A 89 -6.30 10.40 19.37
CA LEU A 89 -6.25 9.46 20.48
C LEU A 89 -5.81 8.06 20.03
N VAL A 90 -6.34 7.56 18.92
CA VAL A 90 -6.01 6.21 18.43
C VAL A 90 -4.65 6.17 17.75
N THR A 91 -4.32 7.15 16.92
CA THR A 91 -3.10 7.16 16.08
C THR A 91 -1.83 7.51 16.84
N THR A 92 -1.94 8.28 17.94
CA THR A 92 -0.81 8.62 18.81
C THR A 92 -0.54 7.55 19.87
N ASN A 93 -1.50 6.67 20.16
CA ASN A 93 -1.35 5.62 21.16
C ASN A 93 -0.39 4.52 20.67
N PRO A 94 0.76 4.31 21.33
CA PRO A 94 1.73 3.27 20.92
C PRO A 94 1.18 1.85 20.94
N LYS A 95 0.10 1.58 21.69
CA LYS A 95 -0.58 0.28 21.74
C LYS A 95 -1.39 0.00 20.47
N SER A 96 -1.73 1.02 19.69
CA SER A 96 -2.50 0.91 18.43
C SER A 96 -1.64 0.53 17.22
N ILE A 97 -0.38 0.16 17.42
CA ILE A 97 0.56 -0.15 16.32
C ILE A 97 0.19 -1.43 15.54
N THR A 98 -0.57 -2.34 16.16
CA THR A 98 -0.98 -3.61 15.56
C THR A 98 -1.90 -3.41 14.37
N LYS A 99 -1.54 -4.03 13.24
CA LYS A 99 -2.29 -3.92 11.99
C LYS A 99 -3.59 -4.73 12.01
N SER A 100 -4.57 -4.26 11.25
CA SER A 100 -5.82 -4.99 11.02
C SER A 100 -5.55 -6.31 10.28
N PHE A 101 -6.45 -7.29 10.45
CA PHE A 101 -6.41 -8.56 9.72
C PHE A 101 -6.39 -8.38 8.19
N ILE A 102 -6.82 -7.22 7.68
CA ILE A 102 -6.76 -6.86 6.26
C ILE A 102 -5.33 -6.96 5.72
N TYR A 103 -4.32 -6.64 6.54
CA TYR A 103 -2.91 -6.75 6.15
C TYR A 103 -2.44 -8.20 5.94
N HIS A 104 -3.20 -9.20 6.40
CA HIS A 104 -2.87 -10.60 6.12
C HIS A 104 -2.87 -10.93 4.63
N PHE A 105 -3.65 -10.21 3.82
CA PHE A 105 -3.61 -10.35 2.37
C PHE A 105 -2.26 -9.91 1.79
N LEU A 106 -1.58 -8.96 2.43
CA LEU A 106 -0.30 -8.41 1.97
C LEU A 106 0.90 -9.25 2.42
N HIS A 107 0.80 -10.01 3.52
CA HIS A 107 1.93 -10.80 4.05
C HIS A 107 2.59 -11.75 3.04
N PRO A 108 1.86 -12.51 2.19
CA PRO A 108 2.50 -13.36 1.19
C PRO A 108 3.42 -12.60 0.23
N TRP A 109 3.14 -11.32 -0.02
CA TRP A 109 3.98 -10.45 -0.83
C TRP A 109 5.03 -9.71 -0.01
N LEU A 110 4.60 -8.85 0.91
CA LEU A 110 5.44 -7.89 1.64
C LEU A 110 6.14 -8.48 2.87
N GLY A 111 5.80 -9.72 3.26
CA GLY A 111 6.32 -10.38 4.45
C GLY A 111 6.05 -9.57 5.72
N ASN A 112 7.05 -9.48 6.60
CA ASN A 112 7.01 -8.69 7.84
C ASN A 112 7.87 -7.42 7.74
N GLY A 113 7.73 -6.68 6.63
CA GLY A 113 8.38 -5.39 6.41
C GLY A 113 7.80 -4.24 7.23
N ILE A 114 8.25 -3.00 6.98
CA ILE A 114 7.84 -1.81 7.74
C ILE A 114 6.32 -1.54 7.72
N LEU A 115 5.61 -1.93 6.66
CA LEU A 115 4.16 -1.72 6.54
C LEU A 115 3.34 -2.74 7.34
N THR A 116 3.77 -4.00 7.34
CA THR A 116 2.97 -5.13 7.84
C THR A 116 3.38 -5.58 9.25
N SER A 117 4.60 -5.26 9.68
CA SER A 117 5.10 -5.60 11.02
C SER A 117 4.48 -4.73 12.13
N THR A 118 4.59 -5.23 13.36
CA THR A 118 4.15 -4.57 14.60
C THR A 118 5.22 -4.70 15.70
N GLY A 119 5.17 -3.86 16.73
CA GLY A 119 6.02 -3.96 17.92
C GLY A 119 7.52 -3.89 17.63
N SER A 120 8.30 -4.74 18.30
CA SER A 120 9.77 -4.73 18.23
C SER A 120 10.34 -4.90 16.80
N PRO A 121 9.86 -5.84 15.97
CA PRO A 121 10.27 -5.92 14.57
C PRO A 121 10.08 -4.61 13.81
N TRP A 122 8.92 -3.96 13.97
CA TRP A 122 8.64 -2.67 13.32
C TRP A 122 9.61 -1.58 13.79
N HIS A 123 9.86 -1.47 15.09
CA HIS A 123 10.81 -0.48 15.63
C HIS A 123 12.23 -0.71 15.10
N LYS A 124 12.68 -1.97 15.01
CA LYS A 124 13.98 -2.32 14.42
C LYS A 124 14.07 -1.87 12.97
N ARG A 125 13.06 -2.18 12.14
CA ARG A 125 13.01 -1.76 10.72
C ARG A 125 12.99 -0.25 10.59
N ARG A 126 12.10 0.43 11.32
CA ARG A 126 11.98 1.89 11.29
C ARG A 126 13.30 2.57 11.64
N LYS A 127 14.02 2.08 12.67
CA LYS A 127 15.33 2.62 13.07
C LYS A 127 16.37 2.48 11.96
N ILE A 128 16.41 1.34 11.26
CA ILE A 128 17.35 1.08 10.17
C ILE A 128 17.05 1.97 8.95
N LEU A 129 15.77 2.16 8.62
CA LEU A 129 15.34 2.82 7.39
C LEU A 129 15.30 4.35 7.49
N THR A 130 15.02 4.91 8.66
CA THR A 130 14.84 6.37 8.85
C THR A 130 16.00 7.22 8.32
N PRO A 131 17.28 6.86 8.50
CA PRO A 131 18.39 7.65 7.96
C PRO A 131 18.36 7.84 6.44
N ALA A 132 17.75 6.93 5.67
CA ALA A 132 17.63 7.03 4.22
C ALA A 132 16.69 8.16 3.76
N PHE A 133 15.91 8.74 4.67
CA PHE A 133 14.94 9.80 4.41
C PHE A 133 15.35 11.14 5.03
N HIS A 134 16.64 11.30 5.37
CA HIS A 134 17.16 12.58 5.84
C HIS A 134 17.10 13.64 4.72
N MET A 135 16.86 14.91 5.07
CA MET A 135 16.64 15.99 4.08
C MET A 135 17.81 16.15 3.09
N ASP A 136 19.05 15.97 3.54
CA ASP A 136 20.22 16.02 2.67
C ASP A 136 20.23 14.94 1.57
N ILE A 137 19.60 13.79 1.84
CA ILE A 137 19.40 12.73 0.86
C ILE A 137 18.26 13.12 -0.07
N LEU A 138 17.14 13.61 0.48
CA LEU A 138 15.97 14.01 -0.29
C LEU A 138 16.28 15.15 -1.29
N HIS A 139 17.15 16.10 -0.93
CA HIS A 139 17.58 17.17 -1.83
C HIS A 139 18.26 16.63 -3.11
N GLN A 140 18.95 15.49 -3.02
CA GLN A 140 19.59 14.86 -4.17
C GLN A 140 18.55 14.19 -5.10
N PHE A 141 17.38 13.83 -4.59
CA PHE A 141 16.32 13.21 -5.41
C PHE A 141 15.72 14.17 -6.44
N VAL A 142 15.89 15.48 -6.26
CA VAL A 142 15.40 16.52 -7.19
C VAL A 142 15.98 16.32 -8.60
N GLU A 143 17.24 15.91 -8.72
CA GLU A 143 17.86 15.62 -10.02
C GLU A 143 17.14 14.47 -10.74
N VAL A 144 16.86 13.39 -10.01
CA VAL A 144 16.10 12.24 -10.53
C VAL A 144 14.68 12.64 -10.91
N PHE A 145 14.00 13.42 -10.08
CA PHE A 145 12.64 13.88 -10.39
C PHE A 145 12.61 14.77 -11.63
N ASN A 146 13.59 15.66 -11.82
CA ASN A 146 13.69 16.49 -13.02
C ASN A 146 13.94 15.67 -14.28
N LYS A 147 14.85 14.70 -14.20
CA LYS A 147 15.13 13.74 -15.28
C LYS A 147 13.88 12.94 -15.64
N GLU A 148 13.23 12.31 -14.68
CA GLU A 148 12.03 11.50 -14.90
C GLU A 148 10.84 12.34 -15.38
N THR A 149 10.72 13.59 -14.92
CA THR A 149 9.71 14.55 -15.40
C THR A 149 9.95 14.92 -16.85
N THR A 150 11.22 15.12 -17.25
CA THR A 150 11.57 15.42 -18.65
C THR A 150 11.09 14.28 -19.57
N PHE A 151 11.37 13.04 -19.20
CA PHE A 151 10.89 11.88 -19.95
C PHE A 151 9.37 11.74 -19.97
N LEU A 152 8.70 12.03 -18.86
CA LEU A 152 7.24 12.05 -18.80
C LEU A 152 6.68 13.08 -19.80
N VAL A 153 7.19 14.32 -19.78
CA VAL A 153 6.76 15.40 -20.68
C VAL A 153 7.00 15.01 -22.15
N GLU A 154 8.16 14.45 -22.48
CA GLU A 154 8.47 13.99 -23.84
C GLU A 154 7.50 12.90 -24.32
N ARG A 155 7.13 11.95 -23.45
CA ARG A 155 6.13 10.93 -23.79
C ARG A 155 4.76 11.55 -23.99
N LEU A 156 4.34 12.45 -23.12
CA LEU A 156 3.03 13.12 -23.21
C LEU A 156 2.93 13.98 -24.47
N LYS A 157 3.99 14.70 -24.87
CA LYS A 157 4.03 15.48 -26.12
C LYS A 157 3.76 14.65 -27.37
N LYS A 158 4.13 13.35 -27.37
CA LYS A 158 3.88 12.45 -28.51
C LYS A 158 2.41 12.04 -28.65
N VAL A 159 1.64 12.13 -27.58
CA VAL A 159 0.24 11.62 -27.51
C VAL A 159 -0.77 12.71 -27.14
N CYS A 160 -0.33 13.96 -26.94
CA CYS A 160 -1.17 15.05 -26.47
C CYS A 160 -2.24 15.52 -27.47
N ASN A 161 -2.11 15.15 -28.74
CA ASN A 161 -3.08 15.50 -29.78
C ASN A 161 -4.30 14.55 -29.78
N ALA A 162 -4.28 13.47 -28.99
CA ALA A 162 -5.42 12.59 -28.86
C ALA A 162 -6.58 13.29 -28.11
N PRO A 163 -7.86 13.03 -28.46
CA PRO A 163 -9.01 13.63 -27.79
C PRO A 163 -9.11 13.23 -26.31
N TYR A 164 -8.58 12.07 -25.97
CA TYR A 164 -8.50 11.56 -24.59
C TYR A 164 -7.15 10.88 -24.39
N LEU A 165 -6.59 11.03 -23.19
CA LEU A 165 -5.32 10.45 -22.81
C LEU A 165 -5.44 9.66 -21.52
N ASN A 166 -5.01 8.40 -21.54
CA ASN A 166 -4.88 7.61 -20.32
C ASN A 166 -3.57 7.96 -19.61
N LEU A 167 -3.65 8.83 -18.60
CA LEU A 167 -2.49 9.23 -17.81
C LEU A 167 -1.97 8.14 -16.87
N SER A 168 -2.74 7.07 -16.64
CA SER A 168 -2.40 6.09 -15.60
C SER A 168 -1.09 5.36 -15.89
N GLU A 169 -0.86 4.97 -17.15
CA GLU A 169 0.36 4.28 -17.55
C GLU A 169 1.57 5.22 -17.44
N HIS A 170 1.45 6.44 -17.97
CA HIS A 170 2.53 7.43 -17.95
C HIS A 170 2.94 7.82 -16.53
N ILE A 171 1.97 8.05 -15.64
CA ILE A 171 2.22 8.41 -14.25
C ILE A 171 2.82 7.22 -13.48
N THR A 172 2.30 6.01 -13.68
CA THR A 172 2.86 4.82 -13.03
C THR A 172 4.32 4.62 -13.43
N ASP A 173 4.66 4.77 -14.72
CA ASP A 173 6.05 4.68 -15.17
C ASP A 173 6.93 5.74 -14.51
N TYR A 174 6.49 7.00 -14.51
CA TYR A 174 7.21 8.09 -13.86
C TYR A 174 7.49 7.78 -12.37
N THR A 175 6.47 7.37 -11.63
CA THR A 175 6.61 7.11 -10.18
C THR A 175 7.44 5.87 -9.88
N LEU A 176 7.29 4.79 -10.66
CA LEU A 176 8.06 3.57 -10.51
C LEU A 176 9.54 3.78 -10.83
N PHE A 177 9.84 4.51 -11.92
CA PHE A 177 11.22 4.82 -12.29
C PHE A 177 11.88 5.79 -11.33
N SER A 178 11.13 6.80 -10.87
CA SER A 178 11.61 7.72 -9.85
C SER A 178 11.97 6.98 -8.56
N VAL A 179 11.09 6.11 -8.02
CA VAL A 179 11.39 5.37 -6.78
C VAL A 179 12.53 4.36 -6.98
N ALA A 180 12.62 3.71 -8.14
CA ALA A 180 13.70 2.78 -8.42
C ALA A 180 15.07 3.47 -8.42
N GLU A 181 15.17 4.64 -9.03
CA GLU A 181 16.43 5.38 -9.07
C GLU A 181 16.74 6.02 -7.70
N THR A 182 15.77 6.70 -7.07
CA THR A 182 15.89 7.40 -5.76
C THR A 182 16.02 6.50 -4.51
N SER A 183 15.42 5.32 -4.52
CA SER A 183 15.38 4.46 -3.33
C SER A 183 16.19 3.18 -3.52
N LEU A 184 16.35 2.69 -4.75
CA LEU A 184 17.04 1.42 -5.02
C LEU A 184 18.38 1.61 -5.73
N GLY A 185 18.65 2.81 -6.27
CA GLY A 185 19.89 3.11 -6.98
C GLY A 185 20.03 2.36 -8.30
N ILE A 186 18.92 2.04 -8.97
CA ILE A 186 18.90 1.35 -10.27
C ILE A 186 18.00 2.06 -11.28
N SER A 187 18.34 1.96 -12.57
CA SER A 187 17.50 2.43 -13.67
C SER A 187 16.69 1.28 -14.24
N LEU A 188 15.35 1.42 -14.26
CA LEU A 188 14.43 0.40 -14.78
C LEU A 188 13.98 0.65 -16.23
N ARG A 189 14.46 1.71 -16.87
CA ARG A 189 13.93 2.18 -18.14
C ARG A 189 14.10 1.18 -19.28
N GLU A 190 15.20 0.43 -19.28
CA GLU A 190 15.52 -0.60 -20.28
C GLU A 190 15.19 -2.01 -19.79
N ASP A 191 14.68 -2.16 -18.57
CA ASP A 191 14.39 -3.44 -17.98
C ASP A 191 13.08 -4.03 -18.53
N LYS A 192 13.20 -5.06 -19.36
CA LYS A 192 12.07 -5.79 -19.95
C LYS A 192 11.15 -6.41 -18.90
N SER A 193 11.66 -6.72 -17.71
CA SER A 193 10.88 -7.30 -16.61
C SER A 193 9.90 -6.31 -15.98
N CYS A 194 10.12 -4.99 -16.16
CA CYS A 194 9.27 -3.93 -15.62
C CYS A 194 7.82 -4.02 -16.11
N ALA A 195 7.60 -4.39 -17.38
CA ALA A 195 6.26 -4.56 -17.93
C ALA A 195 5.49 -5.66 -17.18
N SER A 196 6.12 -6.81 -16.95
CA SER A 196 5.55 -7.93 -16.19
C SER A 196 5.33 -7.57 -14.72
N TYR A 197 6.27 -6.84 -14.10
CA TYR A 197 6.15 -6.35 -12.72
C TYR A 197 4.94 -5.42 -12.57
N LYS A 198 4.82 -4.39 -13.41
CA LYS A 198 3.68 -3.46 -13.37
C LYS A 198 2.36 -4.19 -13.55
N LYS A 199 2.29 -5.14 -14.48
CA LYS A 199 1.08 -5.94 -14.70
C LYS A 199 0.73 -6.76 -13.45
N ALA A 200 1.69 -7.48 -12.87
CA ALA A 200 1.49 -8.25 -11.65
C ALA A 200 1.04 -7.37 -10.47
N LEU A 201 1.60 -6.16 -10.36
CA LEU A 201 1.23 -5.19 -9.34
C LEU A 201 -0.23 -4.71 -9.51
N TYR A 202 -0.64 -4.39 -10.74
CA TYR A 202 -2.03 -4.00 -11.02
C TYR A 202 -3.01 -5.14 -10.78
N ASP A 203 -2.68 -6.34 -11.23
CA ASP A 203 -3.52 -7.53 -11.04
C ASP A 203 -3.68 -7.81 -9.53
N PHE A 204 -2.58 -7.78 -8.77
CA PHE A 204 -2.61 -7.96 -7.31
C PHE A 204 -3.43 -6.87 -6.59
N GLY A 205 -3.32 -5.61 -7.02
CA GLY A 205 -4.13 -4.51 -6.47
C GLY A 205 -5.62 -4.66 -6.75
N ALA A 206 -5.99 -5.09 -7.97
CA ALA A 206 -7.36 -5.41 -8.32
C ALA A 206 -7.91 -6.60 -7.51
N ASP A 207 -7.08 -7.62 -7.33
CA ASP A 207 -7.38 -8.81 -6.54
C ASP A 207 -7.54 -8.49 -5.04
N PHE A 208 -6.75 -7.55 -4.49
CA PHE A 208 -6.92 -7.04 -3.13
C PHE A 208 -8.26 -6.35 -2.96
N ALA A 209 -8.63 -5.45 -3.88
CA ALA A 209 -9.91 -4.76 -3.83
C ALA A 209 -11.10 -5.72 -4.03
N TYR A 210 -10.93 -6.77 -4.85
CA TYR A 210 -11.89 -7.85 -5.02
C TYR A 210 -12.07 -8.66 -3.72
N TRP A 211 -10.97 -8.95 -3.03
CA TRP A 211 -10.94 -9.65 -1.73
C TRP A 211 -11.60 -8.82 -0.62
N LEU A 212 -11.30 -7.52 -0.54
CA LEU A 212 -11.80 -6.62 0.50
C LEU A 212 -13.33 -6.63 0.62
N ILE A 213 -14.05 -6.63 -0.50
CA ILE A 213 -15.52 -6.59 -0.49
C ILE A 213 -16.17 -7.98 -0.44
N ARG A 214 -15.40 -9.06 -0.29
CA ARG A 214 -15.88 -10.46 -0.30
C ARG A 214 -15.44 -11.21 0.95
N PRO A 215 -16.17 -11.03 2.06
CA PRO A 215 -15.76 -11.56 3.34
C PRO A 215 -15.56 -13.08 3.37
N TRP A 216 -16.27 -13.86 2.54
CA TRP A 216 -16.07 -15.31 2.46
C TRP A 216 -14.64 -15.70 2.07
N LEU A 217 -13.91 -14.84 1.35
CA LEU A 217 -12.50 -15.02 1.02
C LEU A 217 -11.56 -14.70 2.20
N TYR A 218 -12.08 -14.25 3.35
CA TYR A 218 -11.30 -14.12 4.58
C TYR A 218 -11.13 -15.47 5.29
N VAL A 219 -11.93 -16.47 4.92
CA VAL A 219 -11.80 -17.83 5.43
C VAL A 219 -10.62 -18.50 4.71
N PRO A 220 -9.54 -18.91 5.42
CA PRO A 220 -8.31 -19.37 4.78
C PRO A 220 -8.51 -20.56 3.83
N ILE A 221 -9.40 -21.49 4.18
CA ILE A 221 -9.70 -22.67 3.35
C ILE A 221 -10.39 -22.24 2.05
N ILE A 222 -11.39 -21.35 2.13
CA ILE A 222 -12.09 -20.85 0.94
C ILE A 222 -11.11 -20.09 0.04
N TYR A 223 -10.26 -19.24 0.62
CA TYR A 223 -9.24 -18.52 -0.13
C TYR A 223 -8.25 -19.47 -0.81
N LYS A 224 -7.70 -20.45 -0.08
CA LYS A 224 -6.71 -21.41 -0.58
C LYS A 224 -7.19 -22.16 -1.83
N TYR A 225 -8.47 -22.52 -1.89
CA TYR A 225 -9.06 -23.24 -3.03
C TYR A 225 -9.73 -22.31 -4.06
N SER A 226 -9.64 -20.99 -3.89
CA SER A 226 -10.18 -20.03 -4.84
C SER A 226 -9.19 -19.76 -5.99
N SER A 227 -9.72 -19.44 -7.17
CA SER A 227 -8.90 -18.97 -8.30
C SER A 227 -8.13 -17.68 -7.99
N LEU A 228 -8.59 -16.90 -7.00
CA LEU A 228 -7.91 -15.70 -6.53
C LEU A 228 -6.54 -16.01 -5.90
N CYS A 229 -6.46 -17.06 -5.08
CA CYS A 229 -5.19 -17.47 -4.47
C CYS A 229 -4.17 -17.88 -5.53
N GLU A 230 -4.60 -18.61 -6.56
CA GLU A 230 -3.73 -19.01 -7.68
C GLU A 230 -3.21 -17.79 -8.46
N LYS A 231 -4.08 -16.85 -8.81
CA LYS A 231 -3.71 -15.60 -9.51
C LYS A 231 -2.75 -14.75 -8.68
N ASN A 232 -3.03 -14.60 -7.38
CA ASN A 232 -2.16 -13.86 -6.48
C ASN A 232 -0.80 -14.51 -6.35
N THR A 233 -0.72 -15.84 -6.23
CA THR A 233 0.55 -16.57 -6.12
C THR A 233 1.44 -16.31 -7.34
N LYS A 234 0.87 -16.36 -8.55
CA LYS A 234 1.60 -16.03 -9.81
C LYS A 234 2.08 -14.59 -9.84
N SER A 235 1.24 -13.64 -9.41
CA SER A 235 1.61 -12.21 -9.37
C SER A 235 2.71 -11.95 -8.34
N ILE A 236 2.63 -12.57 -7.17
CA ILE A 236 3.62 -12.48 -6.11
C ILE A 236 4.97 -13.04 -6.57
N GLU A 237 4.97 -14.19 -7.26
CA GLU A 237 6.21 -14.78 -7.78
C GLU A 237 6.94 -13.83 -8.75
N VAL A 238 6.19 -13.20 -9.66
CA VAL A 238 6.74 -12.19 -10.58
C VAL A 238 7.32 -11.00 -9.81
N MET A 239 6.60 -10.48 -8.82
CA MET A 239 7.05 -9.34 -8.01
C MET A 239 8.28 -9.68 -7.16
N HIS A 240 8.32 -10.87 -6.54
CA HIS A 240 9.48 -11.34 -5.77
C HIS A 240 10.71 -11.55 -6.65
N ASN A 241 10.54 -12.12 -7.84
CA ASN A 241 11.65 -12.33 -8.76
C ASN A 241 12.24 -11.00 -9.23
N PHE A 242 11.39 -10.02 -9.51
CA PHE A 242 11.82 -8.65 -9.80
C PHE A 242 12.67 -8.07 -8.67
N SER A 243 12.16 -8.08 -7.43
CA SER A 243 12.88 -7.54 -6.26
C SER A 243 14.18 -8.28 -5.96
N LYS A 244 14.22 -9.62 -6.12
CA LYS A 244 15.45 -10.40 -5.97
C LYS A 244 16.51 -10.04 -7.02
N ASN A 245 16.09 -9.80 -8.26
CA ASN A 245 17.00 -9.38 -9.32
C ASN A 245 17.59 -8.00 -9.02
N VAL A 246 16.77 -7.04 -8.58
CA VAL A 246 17.22 -5.70 -8.16
C VAL A 246 18.27 -5.80 -7.04
N ILE A 247 18.02 -6.62 -6.01
CA ILE A 247 18.98 -6.84 -4.92
C ILE A 247 20.29 -7.44 -5.45
N THR A 248 20.20 -8.42 -6.34
CA THR A 248 21.35 -9.12 -6.90
C THR A 248 22.22 -8.16 -7.73
N GLU A 249 21.62 -7.39 -8.63
CA GLU A 249 22.35 -6.42 -9.45
C GLU A 249 22.97 -5.30 -8.60
N ARG A 250 22.26 -4.80 -7.59
CA ARG A 250 22.82 -3.78 -6.69
C ARG A 250 23.99 -4.34 -5.88
N LYS A 251 23.91 -5.59 -5.39
CA LYS A 251 25.01 -6.24 -4.66
C LYS A 251 26.29 -6.36 -5.49
N LYS A 252 26.21 -6.52 -6.81
CA LYS A 252 27.39 -6.58 -7.70
C LYS A 252 28.13 -5.24 -7.80
N THR A 253 27.39 -4.14 -7.69
CA THR A 253 27.93 -2.77 -7.85
C THR A 253 28.20 -2.07 -6.52
N PHE A 254 27.69 -2.62 -5.42
CA PHE A 254 27.84 -2.07 -4.07
C PHE A 254 29.30 -2.13 -3.59
N LYS A 255 29.82 -0.98 -3.14
CA LYS A 255 31.16 -0.86 -2.53
C LYS A 255 31.05 -0.32 -1.10
N LEU A 256 31.79 -0.93 -0.19
CA LEU A 256 31.73 -0.64 1.25
C LEU A 256 32.46 0.65 1.67
N GLU A 257 33.47 1.06 0.91
CA GLU A 257 34.27 2.28 1.18
C GLU A 257 33.47 3.59 1.13
N ASP A 258 32.18 3.54 0.79
CA ASP A 258 31.27 4.68 0.84
C ASP A 258 30.69 4.92 2.27
N THR A 259 31.31 4.41 3.35
CA THR A 259 30.85 4.60 4.76
C THR A 259 30.99 6.06 5.21
N PRO A 260 29.91 6.74 5.65
CA PRO A 260 30.03 8.14 6.02
C PRO A 260 30.52 8.29 7.46
N THR A 261 31.72 8.82 7.61
CA THR A 261 31.84 10.07 8.38
C THR A 261 30.88 11.07 7.70
N TYR A 262 30.07 11.82 8.45
CA TYR A 262 29.01 12.76 7.98
C TYR A 262 29.46 13.86 6.98
N SER A 263 30.63 13.75 6.37
CA SER A 263 31.22 14.65 5.39
C SER A 263 30.92 14.19 3.97
N LYS A 264 30.04 14.96 3.29
CA LYS A 264 30.07 15.35 1.88
C LYS A 264 30.23 14.24 0.81
N THR A 265 29.27 14.20 -0.11
CA THR A 265 29.36 13.82 -1.56
C THR A 265 28.84 12.48 -2.09
N LYS A 266 28.28 11.54 -1.31
CA LYS A 266 27.64 10.36 -1.94
C LYS A 266 26.30 9.94 -1.33
N TYR A 267 25.30 10.10 -2.18
CA TYR A 267 24.01 9.42 -2.19
C TYR A 267 24.10 7.98 -1.67
N ARG A 268 23.24 7.63 -0.71
CA ARG A 268 22.95 6.23 -0.40
C ARG A 268 21.47 6.01 -0.59
N ALA A 269 21.13 5.16 -1.55
CA ALA A 269 19.77 4.69 -1.74
C ALA A 269 19.33 3.94 -0.47
N LEU A 270 18.02 3.81 -0.24
CA LEU A 270 17.46 2.96 0.82
C LEU A 270 18.10 1.55 0.82
N LEU A 271 18.27 0.98 -0.38
CA LEU A 271 18.90 -0.33 -0.55
C LEU A 271 20.36 -0.35 -0.06
N ASP A 272 21.12 0.73 -0.23
CA ASP A 272 22.50 0.82 0.26
C ASP A 272 22.56 0.89 1.79
N VAL A 273 21.58 1.55 2.43
CA VAL A 273 21.45 1.56 3.89
C VAL A 273 21.20 0.14 4.42
N LEU A 274 20.33 -0.61 3.76
CA LEU A 274 20.03 -2.00 4.10
C LEU A 274 21.26 -2.92 3.91
N LEU A 275 21.97 -2.79 2.78
CA LEU A 275 23.18 -3.56 2.48
C LEU A 275 24.34 -3.23 3.44
N THR A 276 24.52 -1.95 3.80
CA THR A 276 25.52 -1.55 4.80
C THR A 276 25.19 -2.11 6.17
N THR A 277 23.90 -2.07 6.54
CA THR A 277 23.44 -2.61 7.82
C THR A 277 23.72 -4.11 7.90
N GLN A 278 23.47 -4.86 6.83
CA GLN A 278 23.80 -6.28 6.70
C GLN A 278 25.31 -6.54 6.88
N HIS A 279 26.15 -5.70 6.28
CA HIS A 279 27.60 -5.85 6.38
C HIS A 279 28.15 -5.53 7.78
N ASN A 280 27.61 -4.52 8.46
CA ASN A 280 28.06 -4.07 9.79
C ASN A 280 27.66 -5.03 10.94
N GLY A 281 27.39 -6.30 10.66
CA GLY A 281 27.10 -7.32 11.65
C GLY A 281 25.68 -7.27 12.24
N ASN A 282 24.78 -6.42 11.72
CA ASN A 282 23.36 -6.52 12.12
C ASN A 282 22.69 -7.67 11.36
N PRO A 283 21.90 -8.52 12.05
CA PRO A 283 21.18 -9.61 11.42
C PRO A 283 19.97 -9.04 10.67
N ILE A 284 20.20 -8.63 9.42
CA ILE A 284 19.14 -8.45 8.43
C ILE A 284 19.32 -9.48 7.32
N THR A 285 18.31 -10.32 7.09
CA THR A 285 18.40 -11.38 6.08
C THR A 285 18.14 -10.84 4.67
N VAL A 286 18.46 -11.61 3.63
CA VAL A 286 18.13 -11.22 2.24
C VAL A 286 16.62 -11.11 2.03
N ASP A 287 15.84 -12.00 2.65
CA ASP A 287 14.38 -11.93 2.58
C ASP A 287 13.85 -10.67 3.26
N GLU A 288 14.42 -10.30 4.40
CA GLU A 288 14.05 -9.06 5.08
C GLU A 288 14.39 -7.80 4.26
N ILE A 289 15.49 -7.80 3.51
CA ILE A 289 15.79 -6.71 2.55
C ILE A 289 14.75 -6.68 1.43
N ARG A 290 14.37 -7.85 0.89
CA ARG A 290 13.33 -7.97 -0.14
C ARG A 290 11.98 -7.47 0.37
N GLU A 291 11.59 -7.79 1.60
CA GLU A 291 10.34 -7.32 2.22
C GLU A 291 10.27 -5.80 2.27
N GLU A 292 11.36 -5.13 2.68
CA GLU A 292 11.41 -3.67 2.66
C GLU A 292 11.40 -3.13 1.23
N LEU A 293 12.16 -3.74 0.31
CA LEU A 293 12.19 -3.33 -1.09
C LEU A 293 10.80 -3.38 -1.75
N ASP A 294 10.10 -4.51 -1.61
CA ASP A 294 8.75 -4.70 -2.11
C ASP A 294 7.79 -3.66 -1.50
N THR A 295 7.91 -3.41 -0.20
CA THR A 295 7.09 -2.43 0.52
C THR A 295 7.30 -1.02 -0.03
N PHE A 296 8.55 -0.56 -0.16
CA PHE A 296 8.84 0.81 -0.62
C PHE A 296 8.45 1.04 -2.08
N ILE A 297 8.73 0.09 -2.97
CA ILE A 297 8.32 0.21 -4.37
C ILE A 297 6.80 0.30 -4.44
N PHE A 298 6.08 -0.56 -3.71
CA PHE A 298 4.62 -0.55 -3.66
C PHE A 298 4.06 0.77 -3.14
N GLU A 299 4.40 1.15 -1.92
CA GLU A 299 3.80 2.29 -1.23
C GLU A 299 4.07 3.59 -1.98
N VAL A 300 5.33 3.84 -2.35
CA VAL A 300 5.73 5.10 -2.96
C VAL A 300 5.16 5.24 -4.36
N SER A 301 5.26 4.20 -5.21
CA SER A 301 4.77 4.29 -6.59
C SER A 301 3.25 4.42 -6.64
N THR A 302 2.52 3.64 -5.84
CA THR A 302 1.06 3.62 -5.88
C THR A 302 0.43 4.86 -5.24
N ALA A 303 0.93 5.32 -4.09
CA ALA A 303 0.41 6.51 -3.41
C ALA A 303 0.71 7.78 -4.21
N THR A 304 1.96 7.95 -4.66
CA THR A 304 2.37 9.10 -5.48
C THR A 304 1.64 9.10 -6.80
N GLY A 305 1.54 7.94 -7.47
CA GLY A 305 0.86 7.81 -8.75
C GLY A 305 -0.63 8.12 -8.64
N SER A 306 -1.28 7.68 -7.57
CA SER A 306 -2.69 7.99 -7.32
C SER A 306 -2.89 9.49 -7.05
N SER A 307 -2.00 10.11 -6.29
CA SER A 307 -2.03 11.56 -6.02
C SER A 307 -1.92 12.37 -7.31
N PHE A 308 -0.95 12.06 -8.18
CA PHE A 308 -0.82 12.71 -9.49
C PHE A 308 -2.06 12.49 -10.36
N ARG A 309 -2.56 11.24 -10.46
CA ARG A 309 -3.77 10.95 -11.23
C ARG A 309 -4.97 11.77 -10.75
N THR A 310 -5.17 11.87 -9.44
CA THR A 310 -6.25 12.67 -8.85
C THR A 310 -6.08 14.14 -9.19
N THR A 311 -4.89 14.70 -9.01
CA THR A 311 -4.59 16.11 -9.33
C THR A 311 -4.91 16.45 -10.79
N TYR A 312 -4.50 15.60 -11.73
CA TYR A 312 -4.76 15.84 -13.16
C TYR A 312 -6.18 15.49 -13.60
N SER A 313 -6.92 14.68 -12.84
CA SER A 313 -8.32 14.32 -13.15
C SER A 313 -9.34 15.32 -12.57
N ILE A 314 -8.94 16.17 -11.64
CA ILE A 314 -9.84 17.16 -11.06
C ILE A 314 -10.23 18.18 -12.14
N LYS A 315 -11.54 18.34 -12.38
CA LYS A 315 -12.15 19.31 -13.31
C LYS A 315 -11.66 20.76 -13.11
N HIS A 316 -11.16 21.06 -11.92
CA HIS A 316 -10.56 22.35 -11.54
C HIS A 316 -9.06 22.46 -11.85
N TRP A 317 -8.43 21.50 -12.54
CA TRP A 317 -7.04 21.61 -12.98
C TRP A 317 -6.78 22.93 -13.69
N LEU A 318 -7.72 23.46 -14.48
CA LEU A 318 -7.58 24.77 -15.13
C LEU A 318 -7.47 25.93 -14.12
N LYS A 319 -8.22 25.89 -13.00
CA LYS A 319 -8.11 26.90 -11.93
C LYS A 319 -6.81 26.74 -11.13
N ILE A 320 -6.41 25.50 -10.83
CA ILE A 320 -5.15 25.20 -10.16
C ILE A 320 -3.97 25.66 -11.04
N LYS A 321 -4.00 25.34 -12.34
CA LYS A 321 -3.01 25.75 -13.33
C LYS A 321 -2.83 27.27 -13.35
N GLN A 322 -3.92 28.05 -13.31
CA GLN A 322 -3.86 29.51 -13.33
C GLN A 322 -3.15 30.09 -12.09
N ILE A 323 -3.38 29.50 -10.91
CA ILE A 323 -2.70 29.88 -9.66
C ILE A 323 -1.21 29.56 -9.75
N TYR A 324 -0.86 28.33 -10.17
CA TYR A 324 0.52 27.89 -10.26
C TYR A 324 1.31 28.59 -11.37
N SER A 325 0.69 28.90 -12.51
CA SER A 325 1.35 29.66 -13.57
C SER A 325 1.70 31.07 -13.11
N GLY A 326 0.85 31.71 -12.27
CA GLY A 326 1.17 32.98 -11.65
C GLY A 326 2.38 32.85 -10.72
N TYR A 327 2.37 31.86 -9.82
CA TYR A 327 3.45 31.64 -8.85
C TYR A 327 4.80 31.32 -9.50
N LEU A 328 4.83 30.44 -10.51
CA LEU A 328 6.07 30.08 -11.21
C LEU A 328 6.66 31.25 -12.00
N TYR A 329 5.81 32.15 -12.54
CA TYR A 329 6.26 33.37 -13.21
C TYR A 329 6.89 34.38 -12.24
N THR A 330 6.45 34.40 -10.98
CA THR A 330 6.98 35.28 -9.92
C THR A 330 8.28 34.73 -9.30
N VAL A 331 8.55 33.43 -9.41
CA VAL A 331 9.78 32.82 -8.86
C VAL A 331 10.92 32.82 -9.90
N GLN A 332 10.59 32.92 -11.20
CA GLN A 332 11.56 33.00 -12.29
C GLN A 332 12.02 34.43 -12.64
N ASN A 333 11.35 35.46 -12.09
CA ASN A 333 11.76 36.87 -12.13
C ASN A 333 12.16 37.31 -10.72
#